data_AF-A0AA38UVD3-F1
#
_entry.id   AF-A0AA38UVD3-F1
#
_cell.length_a   1.000
_cell.length_b   1.000
_cell.length_c   1.000
_cell.angle_alpha   90.00
_cell.angle_beta   90.00
_cell.angle_gamma   90.00
#
_symmetry.space_group_name_H-M   'P 1'
#
loop_
_entity.id
_entity.type
_entity.pdbx_description
1 polymer ?
#
loop_
_entity_poly.entity_id
_entity_poly.type
_entity_poly.pdbx_seq_one_letter_code
_entity_poly.pdbx_strand_id
1 'polypeptide(L)'
;MIHWRMESVSPDILPDCAHDLVDTISNLLHTSVLGEGIQKVWFAGDYPVPIVNHLYPSSDRASVPTIIQKKSGTFRDFGEKHRETVDILVDAFREGAELDRWVLTDLTAELVRMEEDDGILDVHPDFLTDSGALGILDKMIGMNAAIFVGGSKRCGRTSSFTKQVIDSRQKNFNKDGKVRNVVEYFG
;
A
#
# COMPACT_ATOMS: atom_id res chain seq x y z
N MET A 1 -4.71 -3.61 -3.86
CA MET A 1 -4.23 -2.44 -3.10
C MET A 1 -4.60 -2.64 -1.65
N ILE A 2 -3.64 -2.43 -0.77
CA ILE A 2 -3.79 -2.32 0.68
C ILE A 2 -3.84 -0.83 1.01
N HIS A 3 -4.80 -0.41 1.83
CA HIS A 3 -4.82 0.92 2.42
C HIS A 3 -4.85 0.81 3.95
N TRP A 4 -3.79 1.26 4.61
CA TRP A 4 -3.63 1.11 6.05
C TRP A 4 -3.22 2.42 6.74
N ARG A 5 -4.12 2.94 7.58
CA ARG A 5 -3.82 4.05 8.49
C ARG A 5 -3.41 3.50 9.86
N MET A 6 -2.11 3.41 10.11
CA MET A 6 -1.53 2.91 11.37
C MET A 6 -1.58 3.97 12.47
N GLU A 7 -1.66 5.26 12.14
CA GLU A 7 -1.57 6.38 13.11
C GLU A 7 -2.63 6.35 14.23
N SER A 8 -3.71 5.60 14.05
CA SER A 8 -4.81 5.49 15.00
C SER A 8 -4.85 4.15 15.72
N VAL A 9 -3.93 3.23 15.40
CA VAL A 9 -3.91 1.88 15.95
C VAL A 9 -2.95 1.85 17.13
N SER A 10 -3.30 1.13 18.20
CA SER A 10 -2.40 0.98 19.34
C SER A 10 -1.12 0.26 18.90
N PRO A 11 0.08 0.77 19.23
CA PRO A 11 1.33 0.13 18.85
C PRO A 11 1.43 -1.33 19.27
N ASP A 12 0.84 -1.69 20.41
CA ASP A 12 0.91 -3.05 20.98
C ASP A 12 0.21 -4.10 20.13
N ILE A 13 -0.78 -3.70 19.31
CA ILE A 13 -1.56 -4.64 18.47
C ILE A 13 -1.17 -4.56 16.99
N LEU A 14 -0.29 -3.63 16.60
CA LEU A 14 0.10 -3.48 15.20
C LEU A 14 0.72 -4.76 14.60
N PRO A 15 1.60 -5.51 15.29
CA PRO A 15 2.12 -6.77 14.76
C PRO A 15 1.02 -7.81 14.48
N ASP A 16 0.05 -7.96 15.40
CA ASP A 16 -1.10 -8.86 15.19
C ASP A 16 -1.89 -8.43 13.95
N CYS A 17 -2.14 -7.12 13.80
CA CYS A 17 -2.79 -6.56 12.62
C CYS A 17 -2.02 -6.81 11.32
N ALA A 18 -0.68 -6.87 11.36
CA ALA A 18 0.14 -7.20 10.20
C ALA A 18 -0.01 -8.67 9.81
N HIS A 19 -0.05 -9.58 10.78
CA HIS A 19 -0.33 -11.00 10.51
C HIS A 19 -1.72 -11.18 9.91
N ASP A 20 -2.76 -10.55 10.48
CA ASP A 20 -4.12 -10.60 9.95
C ASP A 20 -4.19 -10.05 8.50
N LEU A 21 -3.41 -9.00 8.21
CA LEU A 21 -3.28 -8.45 6.86
C LEU A 21 -2.64 -9.46 5.91
N VAL A 22 -1.53 -10.09 6.30
CA VAL A 22 -0.85 -11.11 5.49
C VAL A 22 -1.78 -12.28 5.20
N ASP A 23 -2.47 -12.82 6.21
CA ASP A 23 -3.44 -13.90 6.07
C ASP A 23 -4.58 -13.52 5.11
N THR A 24 -5.11 -12.29 5.26
CA THR A 24 -6.17 -11.77 4.38
C THR A 24 -5.70 -11.71 2.93
N ILE A 25 -4.50 -11.17 2.69
CA ILE A 25 -3.93 -11.09 1.34
C ILE A 25 -3.68 -12.48 0.78
N SER A 26 -3.09 -13.38 1.56
CA SER A 26 -2.80 -14.75 1.13
C SER A 26 -4.07 -15.46 0.71
N ASN A 27 -5.12 -15.43 1.53
CA ASN A 27 -6.40 -16.05 1.21
C ASN A 27 -7.01 -15.50 -0.10
N LEU A 28 -6.95 -14.17 -0.29
CA LEU A 28 -7.48 -13.53 -1.49
C LEU A 28 -6.67 -13.86 -2.75
N LEU A 29 -5.34 -13.87 -2.66
CA LEU A 29 -4.46 -14.08 -3.81
C LEU A 29 -4.30 -15.56 -4.18
N HIS A 30 -4.38 -16.47 -3.21
CA HIS A 30 -4.37 -17.92 -3.48
C HIS A 30 -5.70 -18.44 -4.01
N THR A 31 -6.80 -17.70 -3.82
CA THR A 31 -8.09 -18.05 -4.42
C THR A 31 -8.03 -17.89 -5.94
N SER A 32 -8.21 -18.99 -6.69
CA SER A 32 -8.02 -19.04 -8.14
C SER A 32 -8.80 -17.99 -8.93
N VAL A 33 -10.02 -17.63 -8.49
CA VAL A 33 -10.85 -16.62 -9.17
C VAL A 33 -10.42 -15.19 -8.84
N LEU A 34 -9.98 -14.94 -7.62
CA LEU A 34 -9.68 -13.60 -7.12
C LEU A 34 -8.24 -13.17 -7.45
N GLY A 35 -7.29 -14.09 -7.31
CA GLY A 35 -5.87 -13.88 -7.56
C GLY A 35 -5.46 -13.94 -9.03
N GLU A 36 -6.29 -14.49 -9.92
CA GLU A 36 -5.93 -14.67 -11.33
C GLU A 36 -5.54 -13.34 -11.99
N GLY A 37 -4.35 -13.30 -12.61
CA GLY A 37 -3.82 -12.12 -13.30
C GLY A 37 -3.28 -11.02 -12.38
N ILE A 38 -3.32 -11.19 -11.04
CA ILE A 38 -2.71 -10.24 -10.11
C ILE A 38 -1.22 -10.53 -10.02
N GLN A 39 -0.41 -9.51 -10.29
CA GLN A 39 1.07 -9.58 -10.22
C GLN A 39 1.66 -8.67 -9.13
N LYS A 40 0.97 -7.58 -8.82
CA LYS A 40 1.46 -6.54 -7.89
C LYS A 40 0.47 -6.30 -6.76
N VAL A 41 1.01 -6.12 -5.55
CA VAL A 41 0.30 -5.66 -4.36
C VAL A 41 0.76 -4.26 -4.03
N TRP A 42 -0.12 -3.28 -4.23
CA TRP A 42 0.15 -1.89 -3.91
C TRP A 42 -0.15 -1.60 -2.44
N PHE A 43 0.82 -1.06 -1.69
CA PHE A 43 0.64 -0.62 -0.32
C PHE A 43 0.57 0.90 -0.23
N ALA A 44 -0.56 1.41 0.30
CA ALA A 44 -0.75 2.80 0.63
C ALA A 44 -0.97 2.93 2.15
N GLY A 45 0.08 3.31 2.87
CA GLY A 45 0.04 3.54 4.31
C GLY A 45 0.50 4.94 4.71
N ASP A 46 0.18 5.33 5.94
CA ASP A 46 0.68 6.55 6.58
C ASP A 46 2.07 6.38 7.24
N TYR A 47 2.66 5.18 7.15
CA TYR A 47 4.02 4.90 7.57
C TYR A 47 5.04 5.75 6.77
N PRO A 48 6.01 6.41 7.44
CA PRO A 48 6.79 7.49 6.84
C PRO A 48 8.04 7.00 6.12
N VAL A 49 8.39 5.72 6.24
CA VAL A 49 9.53 5.12 5.55
C VAL A 49 9.02 4.37 4.32
N PRO A 50 9.56 4.63 3.12
CA PRO A 50 9.22 3.88 1.91
C PRO A 50 9.44 2.37 2.07
N ILE A 51 8.52 1.56 1.55
CA ILE A 51 8.64 0.09 1.66
C ILE A 51 9.87 -0.44 0.93
N VAL A 52 10.32 0.24 -0.13
CA VAL A 52 11.54 -0.14 -0.87
C VAL A 52 12.77 -0.22 0.05
N ASN A 53 12.83 0.59 1.11
CA ASN A 53 13.93 0.56 2.08
C ASN A 53 13.93 -0.73 2.93
N HIS A 54 12.76 -1.34 3.15
CA HIS A 54 12.62 -2.60 3.87
C HIS A 54 12.81 -3.82 2.95
N LEU A 55 12.42 -3.69 1.67
CA LEU A 55 12.64 -4.72 0.66
C LEU A 55 14.12 -4.86 0.29
N TYR A 56 14.86 -3.74 0.22
CA TYR A 56 16.25 -3.71 -0.23
C TYR A 56 17.17 -2.89 0.70
N PRO A 57 17.34 -3.31 1.97
CA PRO A 57 18.03 -2.52 3.00
C PRO A 57 19.53 -2.30 2.71
N SER A 58 20.14 -3.11 1.85
CA SER A 58 21.57 -3.07 1.53
C SER A 58 21.88 -2.58 0.11
N SER A 59 20.88 -2.11 -0.64
CA SER A 59 21.08 -1.65 -2.01
C SER A 59 21.29 -0.13 -2.05
N ASP A 60 22.11 0.35 -2.98
CA ASP A 60 22.16 1.78 -3.35
C ASP A 60 20.79 2.28 -3.88
N ARG A 61 19.80 1.40 -4.08
CA ARG A 61 18.40 1.75 -4.37
C ARG A 61 17.63 2.24 -3.14
N ALA A 62 18.16 2.03 -1.92
CA ALA A 62 17.63 2.62 -0.69
C ALA A 62 17.94 4.13 -0.58
N SER A 63 18.82 4.67 -1.44
CA SER A 63 18.97 6.10 -1.71
C SER A 63 17.79 6.60 -2.56
N VAL A 64 16.56 6.37 -2.07
CA VAL A 64 15.38 7.07 -2.58
C VAL A 64 15.71 8.56 -2.52
N PRO A 65 15.50 9.34 -3.60
CA PRO A 65 15.72 10.77 -3.56
C PRO A 65 15.02 11.34 -2.34
N THR A 66 15.75 12.12 -1.53
CA THR A 66 15.27 12.86 -0.34
C THR A 66 14.05 13.76 -0.62
N ILE A 67 13.63 13.83 -1.90
CA ILE A 67 12.50 14.54 -2.47
C ILE A 67 11.16 13.92 -2.01
N ILE A 68 11.07 12.61 -1.80
CA ILE A 68 9.80 11.99 -1.38
C ILE A 68 9.67 12.07 0.15
N GLN A 69 9.32 13.26 0.64
CA GLN A 69 9.06 13.53 2.05
C GLN A 69 7.73 12.89 2.53
N LYS A 70 7.63 12.74 3.87
CA LYS A 70 6.53 12.14 4.63
C LYS A 70 5.16 12.20 3.92
N LYS A 71 4.62 11.03 3.55
CA LYS A 71 3.27 10.85 2.97
C LYS A 71 2.15 11.41 3.86
N SER A 72 2.40 11.58 5.16
CA SER A 72 1.42 12.08 6.13
C SER A 72 2.05 13.08 7.10
N GLY A 73 1.54 14.31 7.15
CA GLY A 73 1.90 15.31 8.16
C GLY A 73 1.31 15.04 9.55
N THR A 74 0.40 14.07 9.67
CA THR A 74 -0.31 13.72 10.92
C THR A 74 0.34 12.59 11.70
N PHE A 75 1.20 11.79 11.06
CA PHE A 75 1.85 10.66 11.71
C PHE A 75 3.11 11.13 12.45
N ARG A 76 2.93 11.49 13.72
CA ARG A 76 3.96 12.09 14.58
C ARG A 76 4.58 11.12 15.57
N ASP A 77 3.87 10.04 15.89
CA ASP A 77 4.27 9.06 16.89
C ASP A 77 4.44 7.69 16.22
N PHE A 78 5.66 7.42 15.75
CA PHE A 78 6.04 6.17 15.12
C PHE A 78 7.28 5.61 15.81
N GLY A 79 7.34 4.28 15.92
CA GLY A 79 8.34 3.62 16.74
C GLY A 79 8.62 2.20 16.27
N GLU A 80 9.27 1.41 17.12
CA GLU A 80 9.72 0.06 16.79
C GLU A 80 8.57 -0.85 16.36
N LYS A 81 7.41 -0.77 17.02
CA LYS A 81 6.23 -1.56 16.64
C LYS A 81 5.72 -1.28 15.22
N HIS A 82 5.81 -0.03 14.77
CA HIS A 82 5.44 0.31 13.39
C HIS A 82 6.44 -0.24 12.38
N ARG A 83 7.73 -0.26 12.74
CA ARG A 83 8.77 -0.87 11.90
C ARG A 83 8.58 -2.38 11.82
N GLU A 84 8.43 -3.04 12.96
CA GLU A 84 8.15 -4.49 13.08
C GLU A 84 6.93 -4.89 12.24
N THR A 85 5.87 -4.08 12.27
CA THR A 85 4.64 -4.28 11.50
C THR A 85 4.89 -4.26 9.99
N VAL A 86 5.69 -3.30 9.51
CA VAL A 86 6.06 -3.22 8.10
C VAL A 86 7.03 -4.33 7.72
N ASP A 87 7.93 -4.72 8.62
CA ASP A 87 8.84 -5.85 8.42
C ASP A 87 8.06 -7.17 8.27
N ILE A 88 7.05 -7.43 9.11
CA ILE A 88 6.16 -8.60 8.98
C ILE A 88 5.50 -8.62 7.59
N LEU A 89 4.94 -7.49 7.16
CA LEU A 89 4.32 -7.39 5.85
C LEU A 89 5.33 -7.66 4.73
N VAL A 90 6.52 -7.05 4.80
CA VAL A 90 7.56 -7.17 3.77
C VAL A 90 8.13 -8.59 3.71
N ASP A 91 8.36 -9.22 4.86
CA ASP A 91 8.89 -10.57 4.98
C ASP A 91 7.98 -11.59 4.29
N ALA A 92 6.67 -11.39 4.31
CA ALA A 92 5.71 -12.25 3.62
C ALA A 92 5.91 -12.27 2.09
N PHE A 93 6.52 -11.25 1.49
CA PHE A 93 6.78 -11.15 0.04
C PHE A 93 8.23 -11.46 -0.35
N ARG A 94 9.10 -11.85 0.60
CA ARG A 94 10.49 -12.24 0.28
C ARG A 94 10.54 -13.60 -0.42
N GLU A 95 11.67 -13.87 -1.07
CA GLU A 95 11.90 -15.14 -1.76
C GLU A 95 11.67 -16.33 -0.83
N GLY A 96 10.82 -17.28 -1.26
CA GLY A 96 10.47 -18.47 -0.48
C GLY A 96 9.43 -18.26 0.62
N ALA A 97 8.91 -17.04 0.79
CA ALA A 97 7.80 -16.75 1.70
C ALA A 97 6.43 -17.00 1.05
N GLU A 98 5.36 -16.85 1.82
CA GLU A 98 4.00 -17.19 1.42
C GLU A 98 3.48 -16.40 0.19
N LEU A 99 3.91 -15.14 0.05
CA LEU A 99 3.49 -14.23 -1.01
C LEU A 99 4.59 -13.95 -2.03
N ASP A 100 5.62 -14.81 -2.10
CA ASP A 100 6.80 -14.63 -2.96
C ASP A 100 6.50 -14.49 -4.47
N ARG A 101 5.34 -15.00 -4.91
CA ARG A 101 4.87 -14.90 -6.31
C ARG A 101 4.36 -13.53 -6.72
N TRP A 102 4.15 -12.62 -5.76
CA TRP A 102 3.64 -11.28 -6.02
C TRP A 102 4.66 -10.22 -5.64
N VAL A 103 4.63 -9.10 -6.36
CA VAL A 103 5.52 -7.97 -6.06
C VAL A 103 4.80 -6.99 -5.13
N LEU A 104 5.30 -6.83 -3.91
CA LEU A 104 4.92 -5.72 -3.05
C LEU A 104 5.54 -4.43 -3.57
N THR A 105 4.73 -3.40 -3.75
CA THR A 105 5.15 -2.09 -4.24
C THR A 105 4.38 -0.97 -3.54
N ASP A 106 4.87 0.25 -3.65
CA ASP A 106 4.19 1.46 -3.21
C ASP A 106 4.45 2.60 -4.20
N LEU A 107 3.85 3.77 -3.95
CA LEU A 107 4.02 4.94 -4.81
C LEU A 107 5.49 5.34 -4.99
N THR A 108 6.27 5.23 -3.91
CA THR A 108 7.67 5.62 -3.92
C THR A 108 8.48 4.67 -4.79
N ALA A 109 8.27 3.36 -4.64
CA ALA A 109 8.95 2.33 -5.40
C ALA A 109 8.66 2.44 -6.91
N GLU A 110 7.41 2.70 -7.30
CA GLU A 110 7.08 2.86 -8.72
C GLU A 110 7.56 4.18 -9.32
N LEU A 111 7.59 5.28 -8.55
CA LEU A 111 8.16 6.55 -9.01
C LEU A 111 9.66 6.38 -9.31
N VAL A 112 10.42 5.76 -8.40
CA VAL A 112 11.84 5.45 -8.61
C VAL A 112 12.02 4.59 -9.87
N ARG A 113 11.20 3.54 -10.03
CA ARG A 113 11.27 2.68 -11.23
C ARG A 113 10.99 3.46 -12.52
N MET A 114 10.06 4.40 -12.51
CA MET A 114 9.73 5.23 -13.68
C MET A 114 10.81 6.26 -14.01
N GLU A 115 11.52 6.80 -13.01
CA GLU A 115 12.69 7.66 -13.24
C GLU A 115 13.82 6.89 -13.93
N GLU A 116 14.05 5.64 -13.52
CA GLU A 116 15.10 4.77 -14.05
C GLU A 116 14.81 4.24 -15.47
N ASP A 117 13.58 3.79 -15.74
CA ASP A 117 13.23 3.10 -17.00
C ASP A 117 13.03 4.07 -18.17
N ASP A 118 12.51 5.27 -17.93
CA ASP A 118 11.95 6.09 -19.00
C ASP A 118 12.59 7.49 -19.12
N GLY A 119 13.24 8.06 -18.10
CA GLY A 119 13.67 9.47 -18.14
C GLY A 119 12.53 10.47 -18.45
N ILE A 120 11.26 10.04 -18.37
CA ILE A 120 10.03 10.72 -18.81
C ILE A 120 9.28 11.40 -17.65
N LEU A 121 9.84 11.45 -16.44
CA LEU A 121 9.26 12.27 -15.39
C LEU A 121 9.59 13.75 -15.62
N ASP A 122 8.95 14.37 -16.62
CA ASP A 122 8.72 15.83 -16.68
C ASP A 122 7.58 16.21 -15.72
N VAL A 123 7.61 15.63 -14.51
CA VAL A 123 6.71 15.97 -13.43
C VAL A 123 7.49 16.89 -12.52
N HIS A 124 6.97 18.11 -12.35
CA HIS A 124 7.60 19.10 -11.50
C HIS A 124 7.88 18.50 -10.11
N PRO A 125 9.12 18.55 -9.58
CA PRO A 125 9.49 17.91 -8.32
C PRO A 125 8.54 18.26 -7.17
N ASP A 126 8.09 19.52 -7.13
CA ASP A 126 7.12 20.00 -6.13
C ASP A 126 5.82 19.19 -6.09
N PHE A 127 5.35 18.66 -7.22
CA PHE A 127 4.15 17.82 -7.27
C PHE A 127 4.37 16.50 -6.53
N LEU A 128 5.58 15.92 -6.63
CA LEU A 128 5.95 14.69 -5.92
C LEU A 128 6.28 14.93 -4.44
N THR A 129 6.42 16.20 -4.03
CA THR A 129 6.54 16.59 -2.61
C THR A 129 5.20 16.91 -1.96
N ASP A 130 4.13 17.15 -2.74
CA ASP A 130 2.82 17.49 -2.21
C ASP A 130 2.07 16.24 -1.72
N SER A 131 1.92 16.12 -0.40
CA SER A 131 1.21 15.00 0.22
C SER A 131 -0.25 14.84 -0.26
N GLY A 132 -0.90 15.92 -0.71
CA GLY A 132 -2.24 15.88 -1.29
C GLY A 132 -2.23 15.21 -2.67
N ALA A 133 -1.26 15.56 -3.52
CA ALA A 133 -1.03 14.95 -4.82
C ALA A 133 -0.69 13.45 -4.69
N LEU A 134 0.22 13.09 -3.77
CA LEU A 134 0.55 11.68 -3.49
C LEU A 134 -0.70 10.90 -3.03
N GLY A 135 -1.51 11.50 -2.15
CA GLY A 135 -2.79 10.93 -1.75
C GLY A 135 -3.77 10.76 -2.91
N ILE A 136 -3.82 11.70 -3.86
CA ILE A 136 -4.66 11.56 -5.06
C ILE A 136 -4.19 10.38 -5.92
N LEU A 137 -2.87 10.19 -6.10
CA LEU A 137 -2.32 9.07 -6.87
C LEU A 137 -2.65 7.72 -6.22
N ASP A 138 -2.42 7.56 -4.92
CA ASP A 138 -2.81 6.35 -4.17
C ASP A 138 -4.31 6.07 -4.30
N LYS A 139 -5.13 7.13 -4.27
CA LYS A 139 -6.59 7.00 -4.43
C LYS A 139 -6.97 6.54 -5.83
N MET A 140 -6.34 7.08 -6.86
CA MET A 140 -6.55 6.65 -8.26
C MET A 140 -6.26 5.17 -8.42
N ILE A 141 -5.21 4.68 -7.77
CA ILE A 141 -4.85 3.26 -7.79
C ILE A 141 -5.92 2.43 -7.06
N GLY A 142 -6.39 2.88 -5.90
CA GLY A 142 -7.46 2.17 -5.16
C GLY A 142 -8.79 2.09 -5.89
N MET A 143 -9.16 3.15 -6.60
CA MET A 143 -10.37 3.17 -7.40
C MET A 143 -10.33 2.17 -8.56
N ASN A 144 -9.14 1.80 -9.05
CA ASN A 144 -8.96 0.94 -10.22
C ASN A 144 -8.37 -0.45 -9.89
N ALA A 145 -7.96 -0.71 -8.65
CA ALA A 145 -7.37 -1.99 -8.25
C ALA A 145 -8.35 -3.17 -8.45
N ALA A 146 -7.86 -4.37 -8.78
CA ALA A 146 -8.72 -5.56 -8.82
C ALA A 146 -9.28 -5.92 -7.42
N ILE A 147 -8.48 -5.73 -6.38
CA ILE A 147 -8.85 -6.00 -4.98
C ILE A 147 -8.44 -4.79 -4.15
N PHE A 148 -9.33 -4.35 -3.26
CA PHE A 148 -9.05 -3.33 -2.26
C PHE A 148 -9.17 -3.92 -0.86
N VAL A 149 -8.13 -3.78 -0.05
CA VAL A 149 -8.07 -4.27 1.34
C VAL A 149 -7.83 -3.08 2.25
N GLY A 150 -8.67 -2.89 3.26
CA GLY A 150 -8.54 -1.84 4.28
C GLY A 150 -8.44 -2.39 5.69
N GLY A 151 -7.92 -1.60 6.64
CA GLY A 151 -7.96 -1.99 8.06
C GLY A 151 -9.40 -1.96 8.61
N SER A 152 -9.77 -2.96 9.41
CA SER A 152 -10.99 -2.94 10.22
C SER A 152 -10.93 -1.84 11.29
N LYS A 153 -11.99 -1.66 12.09
CA LYS A 153 -11.99 -0.66 13.17
C LYS A 153 -10.88 -0.88 14.22
N ARG A 154 -10.42 -2.13 14.39
CA ARG A 154 -9.35 -2.47 15.34
C ARG A 154 -7.97 -2.18 14.73
N CYS A 155 -7.80 -2.57 13.47
CA CYS A 155 -6.52 -2.50 12.79
C CYS A 155 -6.37 -1.29 11.86
N GLY A 156 -7.29 -0.33 11.88
CA GLY A 156 -7.18 0.88 11.12
C GLY A 156 -8.35 1.83 11.30
N ARG A 157 -8.26 2.98 10.63
CA ARG A 157 -9.33 3.97 10.60
C ARG A 157 -10.05 3.96 9.27
N THR A 158 -11.36 3.79 9.32
CA THR A 158 -12.23 4.12 8.19
C THR A 158 -12.17 5.63 7.97
N SER A 159 -11.52 6.06 6.90
CA SER A 159 -11.37 7.47 6.55
C SER A 159 -12.28 7.87 5.39
N SER A 160 -12.46 9.18 5.20
CA SER A 160 -13.13 9.71 4.01
C SER A 160 -12.43 9.28 2.73
N PHE A 161 -11.11 9.04 2.77
CA PHE A 161 -10.34 8.45 1.68
C PHE A 161 -10.86 7.06 1.33
N THR A 162 -10.90 6.14 2.31
CA THR A 162 -11.37 4.76 2.12
C THR A 162 -12.80 4.75 1.58
N LYS A 163 -13.68 5.57 2.15
CA LYS A 163 -15.08 5.69 1.71
C LYS A 163 -15.16 6.12 0.24
N GLN A 164 -14.40 7.15 -0.15
CA GLN A 164 -14.42 7.65 -1.53
C GLN A 164 -13.88 6.63 -2.54
N VAL A 165 -12.87 5.82 -2.15
CA VAL A 165 -12.40 4.71 -2.98
C VAL A 165 -13.52 3.68 -3.18
N ILE A 166 -14.15 3.21 -2.10
CA ILE A 166 -15.22 2.21 -2.15
C ILE A 166 -16.41 2.72 -2.98
N ASP A 167 -16.87 3.95 -2.73
CA ASP A 167 -17.99 4.56 -3.45
C ASP A 167 -17.70 4.67 -4.96
N SER A 168 -16.45 4.98 -5.33
CA SER A 168 -16.02 5.06 -6.73
C SER A 168 -15.98 3.67 -7.40
N ARG A 169 -15.43 2.67 -6.72
CA ARG A 169 -15.39 1.27 -7.20
C ARG A 169 -16.78 0.73 -7.46
N GLN A 170 -17.72 0.96 -6.55
CA GLN A 170 -19.12 0.54 -6.70
C GLN A 170 -19.78 1.22 -7.92
N LYS A 171 -19.53 2.52 -8.11
CA LYS A 171 -20.06 3.24 -9.29
C LYS A 171 -19.49 2.71 -10.61
N ASN A 172 -18.19 2.42 -10.66
CA ASN A 172 -17.53 1.92 -11.87
C ASN A 172 -17.96 0.48 -12.20
N PHE A 173 -18.12 -0.35 -11.16
CA PHE A 173 -18.64 -1.72 -11.33
C PHE A 173 -20.03 -1.72 -11.96
N ASN A 174 -20.93 -0.85 -11.48
CA ASN A 174 -22.29 -0.75 -12.01
C ASN A 174 -22.35 -0.23 -13.46
N LYS A 175 -21.31 0.45 -13.94
CA LYS A 175 -21.25 0.99 -15.31
C LYS A 175 -20.67 -0.01 -16.31
N ASP A 176 -19.50 -0.57 -15.98
CA ASP A 176 -18.69 -1.28 -16.96
C ASP A 176 -18.51 -2.78 -16.66
N GLY A 177 -18.79 -3.24 -15.43
CA GLY A 177 -18.65 -4.64 -15.00
C GLY A 177 -17.22 -5.23 -15.09
N LYS A 178 -16.25 -4.48 -15.60
CA LYS A 178 -14.89 -4.94 -15.94
C LYS A 178 -13.94 -5.00 -14.74
N VAL A 179 -14.18 -4.24 -13.68
CA VAL A 179 -13.32 -4.23 -12.49
C VAL A 179 -13.88 -5.19 -11.46
N ARG A 180 -13.05 -6.10 -10.92
CA ARG A 180 -13.41 -6.91 -9.76
C ARG A 180 -13.73 -5.95 -8.60
N ASN A 181 -14.98 -5.88 -8.15
CA ASN A 181 -15.39 -4.97 -7.06
C ASN A 181 -15.23 -5.66 -5.69
N VAL A 182 -14.02 -6.13 -5.41
CA VAL A 182 -13.69 -6.79 -4.14
C VAL A 182 -13.20 -5.73 -3.17
N VAL A 183 -13.83 -5.67 -1.99
CA VAL A 183 -13.50 -4.79 -0.87
C VAL A 183 -13.49 -5.65 0.38
N GLU A 184 -12.31 -5.82 0.97
CA GLU A 184 -12.10 -6.67 2.14
C GLU A 184 -11.46 -5.88 3.28
N TYR A 185 -11.58 -6.42 4.50
CA TYR A 185 -10.98 -5.82 5.68
C TYR A 185 -10.22 -6.86 6.50
N PHE A 186 -9.11 -6.45 7.12
CA PHE A 186 -8.31 -7.27 8.03
C PHE A 186 -8.44 -6.76 9.48
N GLY A 187 -8.35 -7.70 10.43
CA GLY A 187 -8.34 -7.46 11.89
C GLY A 187 -9.69 -7.28 12.58
#